data_AF-A0A2K3JNY1-F1
#
_entry.id   AF-A0A2K3JNY1-F1
#
_cell.length_a   1.000
_cell.length_b   1.000
_cell.length_c   1.000
_cell.angle_alpha   90.00
_cell.angle_beta   90.00
_cell.angle_gamma   90.00
#
_symmetry.space_group_name_H-M   'P 1'
#
loop_
_entity.id
_entity.type
_entity.pdbx_description
1 polymer ?
#
loop_
_entity_poly.entity_id
_entity_poly.type
_entity_poly.pdbx_seq_one_letter_code
_entity_poly.pdbx_strand_id
1 'polypeptide(L)'
;EDDFFDGDVLIFPDMIKYRGLKESNVDSFFEDVMVGCKSWGGGVQDAMTGSYIFVCAHGKRDVRCGVCGPILIDKLNEEIQLKGLKNKIFVMACSHIGGHKYAGNLITFSPRPDGKIMGHW
;
A
#
# COMPACT_ATOMS: atom_id res chain seq x y z
N GLU A 1 -7.28 -14.77 -5.75
CA GLU A 1 -7.48 -13.46 -5.12
C GLU A 1 -6.14 -13.04 -4.56
N ASP A 2 -5.64 -11.85 -4.90
CA ASP A 2 -4.42 -11.31 -4.30
C ASP A 2 -4.74 -10.78 -2.90
N ASP A 3 -5.01 -11.71 -1.98
CA ASP A 3 -5.31 -11.38 -0.60
C ASP A 3 -4.03 -10.89 0.10
N PHE A 4 -4.19 -9.88 0.96
CA PHE A 4 -3.14 -9.40 1.86
C PHE A 4 -3.23 -10.16 3.18
N PHE A 5 -2.09 -10.67 3.63
CA PHE A 5 -1.97 -11.43 4.86
C PHE A 5 -1.05 -10.73 5.86
N ASP A 6 -1.19 -11.07 7.14
CA ASP A 6 -0.28 -10.61 8.17
C ASP A 6 1.16 -11.02 7.82
N GLY A 7 2.07 -10.04 7.90
CA GLY A 7 3.45 -10.22 7.48
C GLY A 7 3.73 -9.97 6.00
N ASP A 8 2.72 -9.58 5.20
CA ASP A 8 2.99 -9.11 3.84
C ASP A 8 3.71 -7.74 3.87
N VAL A 9 4.79 -7.63 3.10
CA VAL A 9 5.53 -6.37 2.91
C VAL A 9 5.39 -5.93 1.46
N LEU A 10 4.85 -4.73 1.26
CA LEU A 10 4.67 -4.13 -0.06
C LEU A 10 5.70 -3.01 -0.24
N ILE A 11 6.48 -3.07 -1.31
CA ILE A 11 7.51 -2.08 -1.64
C ILE A 11 7.09 -1.29 -2.86
N PHE A 12 7.00 0.03 -2.68
CA PHE A 12 6.74 1.01 -3.73
C PHE A 12 7.92 1.99 -3.78
N PRO A 13 8.32 2.50 -4.97
CA PRO A 13 7.66 2.35 -6.26
C PRO A 13 7.98 1.04 -7.01
N ASP A 14 8.75 0.12 -6.44
CA ASP A 14 9.22 -1.10 -7.13
C ASP A 14 8.10 -2.12 -7.44
N MET A 15 6.92 -1.97 -6.84
CA MET A 15 5.75 -2.84 -7.02
C MET A 15 6.05 -4.31 -6.68
N ILE A 16 6.74 -4.51 -5.57
CA ILE A 16 7.10 -5.84 -5.07
C ILE A 16 6.28 -6.17 -3.82
N LYS A 17 5.77 -7.40 -3.74
CA LYS A 17 5.14 -7.97 -2.55
C LYS A 17 6.00 -9.14 -2.03
N TYR A 18 6.42 -9.06 -0.78
CA TYR A 18 6.96 -10.19 -0.03
C TYR A 18 5.88 -10.75 0.88
N ARG A 19 5.73 -12.08 0.92
CA ARG A 19 4.70 -12.73 1.75
C ARG A 19 5.25 -13.30 3.05
N GLY A 20 4.44 -13.20 4.10
CA GLY A 20 4.61 -13.99 5.32
C GLY A 20 5.90 -13.72 6.08
N LEU A 21 6.34 -12.46 6.14
CA LEU A 21 7.40 -12.02 7.04
C LEU A 21 6.99 -12.31 8.49
N LYS A 22 7.92 -12.84 9.27
CA LYS A 22 7.73 -13.17 10.69
C LYS A 22 8.73 -12.38 11.50
N GLU A 23 8.43 -12.12 12.77
CA GLU A 23 9.36 -11.44 13.68
C GLU A 23 10.76 -12.07 13.66
N SER A 24 10.85 -13.41 13.62
CA SER A 24 12.11 -14.15 13.61
C SER A 24 12.99 -13.92 12.37
N ASN A 25 12.47 -13.29 11.31
CA ASN A 25 13.20 -13.11 10.05
C ASN A 25 13.15 -11.67 9.52
N VAL A 26 12.72 -10.71 10.34
CA VAL A 26 12.73 -9.28 10.02
C VAL A 26 14.15 -8.77 9.75
N ASP A 27 15.12 -9.16 10.59
CA ASP A 27 16.49 -8.66 10.45
C ASP A 27 17.14 -9.13 9.14
N SER A 28 16.98 -10.41 8.77
CA SER A 28 17.52 -10.91 7.51
C SER A 28 16.81 -10.30 6.30
N PHE A 29 15.49 -10.09 6.38
CA PHE A 29 14.75 -9.36 5.36
C PHE A 29 15.28 -7.93 5.18
N PHE A 30 15.47 -7.20 6.27
CA PHE A 30 15.95 -5.83 6.24
C PHE A 30 17.35 -5.74 5.63
N GLU A 31 18.28 -6.58 6.08
CA GLU A 31 19.65 -6.61 5.56
C GLU A 31 19.68 -7.00 4.07
N ASP A 32 18.94 -8.03 3.65
CA ASP A 32 18.95 -8.46 2.25
C ASP A 32 18.28 -7.42 1.32
N VAL A 33 17.08 -6.96 1.69
CA VAL A 33 16.22 -6.17 0.79
C VAL A 33 16.49 -4.68 0.89
N MET A 34 16.51 -4.13 2.11
CA MET A 34 16.57 -2.68 2.33
C MET A 34 18.01 -2.16 2.28
N VAL A 35 18.97 -2.92 2.82
CA VAL A 35 20.39 -2.53 2.83
C VAL A 35 21.13 -3.09 1.62
N GLY A 36 20.96 -4.39 1.36
CA GLY A 36 21.70 -5.13 0.34
C GLY A 36 21.14 -4.98 -1.08
N CYS A 37 19.92 -4.49 -1.23
CA CYS A 37 19.18 -4.42 -2.51
C CYS A 37 19.11 -5.77 -3.25
N LYS A 38 18.93 -6.87 -2.50
CA LYS A 38 18.83 -8.24 -3.02
C LYS A 38 17.45 -8.81 -2.78
N SER A 39 17.08 -9.82 -3.56
CA SER A 39 15.90 -10.63 -3.25
C SER A 39 16.11 -11.39 -1.95
N TRP A 40 15.13 -11.29 -1.04
CA TRP A 40 15.17 -12.04 0.20
C TRP A 40 14.97 -13.54 -0.04
N GLY A 41 15.94 -14.36 0.39
CA GLY A 41 15.87 -15.81 0.21
C GLY A 41 14.88 -16.52 1.14
N GLY A 42 14.36 -15.82 2.16
CA GLY A 42 13.49 -16.39 3.19
C GLY A 42 11.99 -16.37 2.89
N GLY A 43 11.57 -15.81 1.76
CA GLY A 43 10.15 -15.64 1.43
C GLY A 43 9.83 -15.69 -0.06
N VAL A 44 8.54 -15.67 -0.37
CA VAL A 44 8.05 -15.60 -1.75
C VAL A 44 7.92 -14.14 -2.16
N GLN A 45 8.51 -13.80 -3.31
CA GLN A 45 8.46 -12.48 -3.92
C GLN A 45 7.53 -12.49 -5.12
N ASP A 46 6.53 -11.62 -5.13
CA ASP A 46 5.60 -11.43 -6.24
C ASP A 46 5.69 -10.02 -6.82
N ALA A 47 5.54 -9.93 -8.14
CA ALA A 47 5.31 -8.66 -8.80
C ALA A 47 3.84 -8.24 -8.66
N MET A 48 3.62 -7.00 -8.27
CA MET A 48 2.29 -6.40 -8.17
C MET A 48 1.91 -5.69 -9.46
N THR A 49 0.61 -5.65 -9.76
CA THR A 49 0.06 -4.93 -10.92
C THR A 49 -1.11 -4.05 -10.52
N GLY A 50 -1.47 -3.09 -11.37
CA GLY A 50 -2.56 -2.15 -11.09
C GLY A 50 -2.11 -0.91 -10.32
N SER A 51 -3.09 -0.17 -9.81
CA SER A 51 -2.89 1.08 -9.06
C SER A 51 -3.29 0.89 -7.60
N TYR A 52 -2.55 1.53 -6.71
CA TYR A 52 -2.72 1.40 -5.27
C TYR A 52 -2.99 2.76 -4.66
N ILE A 53 -4.04 2.85 -3.84
CA ILE A 53 -4.45 4.06 -3.13
C ILE A 53 -4.36 3.77 -1.63
N PHE A 54 -3.51 4.51 -0.94
CA PHE A 54 -3.33 4.42 0.51
C PHE A 54 -4.00 5.61 1.16
N VAL A 55 -5.09 5.38 1.89
CA VAL A 55 -5.88 6.41 2.56
C VAL A 55 -5.50 6.43 4.04
N CYS A 56 -5.06 7.59 4.51
CA CYS A 56 -4.69 7.77 5.91
C CYS A 56 -5.94 7.71 6.81
N ALA A 57 -6.06 6.63 7.58
CA ALA A 57 -7.22 6.36 8.45
C ALA A 57 -6.84 6.29 9.94
N HIS A 58 -5.68 6.83 10.32
CA HIS A 58 -5.27 6.87 11.73
C HIS A 58 -6.24 7.73 12.56
N GLY A 59 -6.59 7.27 13.77
CA GLY A 59 -7.47 8.01 14.69
C GLY A 59 -6.79 8.49 15.98
N LYS A 60 -5.59 7.97 16.32
CA LYS A 60 -4.95 8.23 17.62
C LYS A 60 -4.31 9.63 17.75
N ARG A 61 -3.73 10.16 16.66
CA ARG A 61 -2.99 11.44 16.66
C ARG A 61 -3.86 12.60 16.17
N ASP A 62 -4.62 12.37 15.10
CA ASP A 62 -5.63 13.29 14.58
C ASP A 62 -6.92 12.50 14.30
N VAL A 63 -8.01 12.87 14.98
CA VAL A 63 -9.31 12.19 14.83
C VAL A 63 -9.91 12.39 13.45
N ARG A 64 -9.56 13.46 12.72
CA ARG A 64 -10.16 13.79 11.42
C ARG A 64 -9.85 12.74 10.38
N CYS A 65 -8.61 12.22 10.33
CA CYS A 65 -8.28 11.10 9.46
C CYS A 65 -9.04 9.82 9.85
N GLY A 66 -9.25 9.59 11.14
CA GLY A 66 -10.04 8.47 11.64
C GLY A 66 -11.53 8.55 11.28
N VAL A 67 -12.05 9.76 11.04
CA VAL A 67 -13.43 10.00 10.59
C VAL A 67 -13.53 10.00 9.06
N CYS A 68 -12.71 10.79 8.38
CA CYS A 68 -12.77 10.96 6.92
C CYS A 68 -12.22 9.75 6.15
N GLY A 69 -11.18 9.09 6.67
CA GLY A 69 -10.49 7.98 5.99
C GLY A 69 -11.41 6.82 5.65
N PRO A 70 -12.17 6.25 6.61
CA PRO A 70 -13.12 5.17 6.33
C PRO A 70 -14.17 5.55 5.27
N ILE A 71 -14.74 6.76 5.36
CA ILE A 71 -15.74 7.25 4.39
C ILE A 71 -15.15 7.31 2.97
N LEU A 72 -13.90 7.79 2.84
CA LEU A 72 -13.21 7.85 1.56
C LEU A 72 -12.92 6.44 0.99
N ILE A 73 -12.48 5.51 1.83
CA ILE A 73 -12.21 4.12 1.43
C ILE A 73 -13.50 3.47 0.90
N ASP A 74 -14.60 3.60 1.63
CA ASP A 74 -15.90 3.04 1.24
C ASP A 74 -16.35 3.61 -0.11
N LYS A 75 -16.30 4.94 -0.25
CA LYS A 75 -16.75 5.60 -1.49
C LYS A 75 -15.86 5.27 -2.68
N LEU A 76 -14.54 5.18 -2.50
CA LEU A 76 -13.61 4.76 -3.55
C LEU A 76 -13.90 3.32 -4.00
N ASN A 77 -14.10 2.40 -3.05
CA ASN A 77 -14.41 1.00 -3.38
C ASN A 77 -15.74 0.86 -4.12
N GLU A 78 -16.76 1.63 -3.72
CA GLU A 78 -18.06 1.66 -4.41
C GLU A 78 -17.90 2.11 -5.87
N GLU A 79 -17.18 3.21 -6.12
CA GLU A 79 -16.92 3.70 -7.48
C GLU A 79 -16.06 2.74 -8.31
N ILE A 80 -15.06 2.10 -7.70
CA ILE A 80 -14.24 1.07 -8.35
C ILE A 80 -15.11 -0.11 -8.79
N GLN A 81 -16.04 -0.53 -7.95
CA GLN A 81 -16.99 -1.59 -8.28
C GLN A 81 -17.93 -1.17 -9.41
N LEU A 82 -18.55 0.01 -9.30
CA LEU A 82 -19.48 0.54 -10.32
C LEU A 82 -18.82 0.68 -11.70
N LYS A 83 -17.52 0.99 -11.73
CA LYS A 83 -16.74 1.12 -12.98
C LYS A 83 -16.08 -0.18 -13.45
N GLY A 84 -16.26 -1.29 -12.74
CA GLY A 84 -15.66 -2.58 -13.10
C GLY A 84 -14.14 -2.62 -12.98
N LEU A 85 -13.57 -1.87 -12.04
CA LEU A 85 -12.11 -1.68 -11.86
C LEU A 85 -11.51 -2.51 -10.71
N LYS A 86 -12.28 -3.44 -10.12
CA LYS A 86 -11.90 -4.19 -8.90
C LYS A 86 -10.55 -4.91 -8.97
N ASN A 87 -10.13 -5.36 -10.16
CA ASN A 87 -8.86 -6.06 -10.36
C ASN A 87 -7.73 -5.14 -10.87
N LYS A 88 -7.95 -3.82 -10.88
CA LYS A 88 -7.02 -2.82 -11.42
C LYS A 88 -6.65 -1.74 -10.41
N ILE A 89 -7.53 -1.46 -9.45
CA ILE A 89 -7.34 -0.41 -8.44
C ILE A 89 -7.60 -1.01 -7.07
N PHE A 90 -6.62 -0.88 -6.17
CA PHE A 90 -6.65 -1.41 -4.82
C PHE A 90 -6.62 -0.24 -3.83
N VAL A 91 -7.55 -0.22 -2.87
CA VAL A 91 -7.66 0.83 -1.86
C VAL A 91 -7.38 0.23 -0.49
N MET A 92 -6.44 0.80 0.25
CA MET A 92 -6.06 0.34 1.59
C MET A 92 -6.02 1.50 2.57
N ALA A 93 -6.41 1.21 3.82
CA ALA A 93 -6.11 2.09 4.93
C ALA A 93 -4.60 2.07 5.23
N CYS A 94 -4.03 3.23 5.55
CA CYS A 94 -2.65 3.33 6.02
C CYS A 94 -2.55 4.18 7.30
N SER A 95 -1.37 4.12 7.93
CA SER A 95 -1.01 4.93 9.08
C SER A 95 -0.79 6.40 8.68
N HIS A 96 -0.37 7.24 9.64
CA HIS A 96 -0.23 8.66 9.41
C HIS A 96 0.87 8.97 8.38
N ILE A 97 0.51 9.59 7.25
CA ILE A 97 1.43 10.00 6.17
C ILE A 97 1.86 11.47 6.23
N GLY A 98 1.32 12.27 7.16
CA GLY A 98 1.52 13.73 7.21
C GLY A 98 0.32 14.51 6.68
N GLY A 99 0.48 15.84 6.54
CA GLY A 99 -0.50 16.72 5.93
C GLY A 99 -1.85 16.85 6.67
N HIS A 100 -1.94 16.49 7.96
CA HIS A 100 -3.24 16.36 8.68
C HIS A 100 -4.11 17.62 8.67
N LYS A 101 -3.53 18.80 8.40
CA LYS A 101 -4.25 20.04 8.11
C LYS A 101 -5.30 19.87 6.99
N TYR A 102 -5.10 18.93 6.08
CA TYR A 102 -5.89 18.65 4.88
C TYR A 102 -6.59 17.27 4.91
N ALA A 103 -6.73 16.64 6.08
CA ALA A 103 -7.40 15.35 6.22
C ALA A 103 -8.74 15.29 5.44
N GLY A 104 -9.09 14.20 4.76
CA GLY A 104 -8.44 12.88 4.68
C GLY A 104 -7.42 12.74 3.53
N ASN A 105 -6.14 12.60 3.88
CA ASN A 105 -5.04 12.51 2.92
C ASN A 105 -4.90 11.10 2.34
N LEU A 106 -4.39 11.02 1.12
CA LEU A 106 -4.08 9.76 0.46
C LEU A 106 -2.80 9.86 -0.37
N ILE A 107 -2.18 8.71 -0.65
CA ILE A 107 -1.08 8.56 -1.59
C ILE A 107 -1.50 7.56 -2.66
N THR A 108 -1.18 7.82 -3.91
CA THR A 108 -1.44 6.87 -5.00
C THR A 108 -0.15 6.42 -5.67
N PHE A 109 -0.08 5.14 -6.02
CA PHE A 109 0.96 4.57 -6.89
C PHE A 109 0.28 3.97 -8.11
N SER A 110 0.68 4.40 -9.30
CA SER A 110 0.12 3.89 -10.56
C SER A 110 1.17 3.77 -11.67
N PRO A 111 1.01 2.79 -12.58
CA PRO A 111 1.89 2.65 -13.73
C PRO A 111 1.65 3.76 -14.75
N ARG A 112 2.74 4.34 -15.25
CA ARG A 112 2.76 5.29 -16.36
C ARG A 112 2.85 4.56 -17.71
N PRO A 113 2.56 5.24 -18.83
CA PRO A 113 2.73 4.68 -20.17
C PRO A 113 4.17 4.24 -20.49
N ASP A 114 5.18 4.81 -19.83
CA ASP A 114 6.59 4.43 -19.97
C ASP A 114 7.01 3.23 -19.09
N GLY A 115 6.06 2.59 -18.42
CA GLY A 115 6.28 1.45 -17.53
C GLY A 115 6.80 1.82 -16.14
N LYS A 116 7.13 3.08 -15.87
CA LYS A 116 7.56 3.53 -14.54
C LYS A 116 6.36 3.70 -13.61
N ILE A 117 6.59 3.55 -12.32
CA ILE A 117 5.57 3.76 -11.29
C ILE A 117 5.65 5.21 -10.79
N MET A 118 4.50 5.88 -10.77
CA MET A 118 4.37 7.25 -10.32
C MET A 118 3.65 7.29 -8.96
N GLY A 119 4.31 7.91 -7.99
CA GLY A 119 3.70 8.29 -6.72
C GLY A 119 3.08 9.68 -6.80
N HIS A 120 1.86 9.85 -6.31
CA HIS A 120 1.25 11.15 -6.03
C HIS A 120 0.94 11.26 -4.54
N TRP A 121 1.43 12.31 -3.88
CA TRP A 121 1.29 12.59 -2.45
C TRP A 121 0.91 14.05 -2.20
#